data_AF-A0A928W4Y8-F1
#
_entry.id   AF-A0A928W4Y8-F1
#
_cell.length_a   1.000
_cell.length_b   1.000
_cell.length_c   1.000
_cell.angle_alpha   90.00
_cell.angle_beta   90.00
_cell.angle_gamma   90.00
#
_symmetry.space_group_name_H-M   'P 1'
#
loop_
_entity.id
_entity.type
_entity.pdbx_description
1 polymer ?
#
loop_
_entity_poly.entity_id
_entity_poly.type
_entity_poly.pdbx_seq_one_letter_code
_entity_poly.pdbx_strand_id
1 'polypeptide(L)'
;MFNAKYSKVATSIAVVLSTSAATVTNLANILPAQAQLFPEQRPTRDREYYPPRPTNRNPQDREYYPPRPTNRNPAIVPNTVPRGFVIPVEYEEEKILLTPEETVPVTLLVAANIRDSRRNTLIPYGSEIVGQIEPSQDGSGSLFVAQELVFPDGTAQSIDAVSDVVTRTETVKRGANTGDILKGAAIGAAAAAVLSEIFGDIGAIEVLGGAGAGAIAGLLLGGNEVELVSIDPNNDLDLTLQDSLTVR
;
A
#
# COMPACT_ATOMS: atom_id res chain seq x y z
N MET A 1 -31.81 -28.25 -47.79
CA MET A 1 -32.95 -27.42 -47.34
C MET A 1 -32.73 -27.12 -45.87
N PHE A 2 -32.76 -25.86 -45.44
CA PHE A 2 -32.64 -25.48 -44.03
C PHE A 2 -33.98 -25.72 -43.31
N ASN A 3 -33.94 -26.25 -42.09
CA ASN A 3 -34.86 -25.81 -41.05
C ASN A 3 -34.28 -26.13 -39.65
N ALA A 4 -33.97 -25.09 -38.88
CA ALA A 4 -33.58 -25.21 -37.48
C ALA A 4 -34.78 -24.81 -36.60
N LYS A 5 -35.03 -25.54 -35.51
CA LYS A 5 -35.92 -25.09 -34.44
C LYS A 5 -35.32 -25.36 -33.06
N TYR A 6 -35.00 -24.27 -32.37
CA TYR A 6 -35.00 -24.11 -30.91
C TYR A 6 -36.35 -24.62 -30.32
N SER A 7 -36.61 -24.87 -29.03
CA SER A 7 -35.95 -24.58 -27.75
C SER A 7 -36.60 -25.54 -26.70
N LYS A 8 -36.23 -25.69 -25.42
CA LYS A 8 -35.42 -24.89 -24.47
C LYS A 8 -34.57 -25.82 -23.58
N VAL A 9 -33.62 -25.26 -22.84
CA VAL A 9 -33.05 -25.87 -21.62
C VAL A 9 -33.67 -25.17 -20.41
N ALA A 10 -34.09 -25.93 -19.39
CA ALA A 10 -34.72 -25.39 -18.18
C ALA A 10 -33.66 -25.09 -17.11
N THR A 11 -33.24 -23.83 -17.02
CA THR A 11 -32.34 -23.35 -15.96
C THR A 11 -33.02 -23.46 -14.60
N SER A 12 -32.51 -24.32 -13.72
CA SER A 12 -32.96 -24.46 -12.33
C SER A 12 -31.89 -23.89 -11.41
N ILE A 13 -32.09 -22.66 -10.93
CA ILE A 13 -31.19 -22.02 -9.97
C ILE A 13 -31.54 -22.54 -8.57
N ALA A 14 -30.67 -23.35 -7.98
CA ALA A 14 -30.79 -23.77 -6.59
C ALA A 14 -29.95 -22.85 -5.70
N VAL A 15 -30.60 -21.89 -5.03
CA VAL A 15 -29.96 -21.07 -3.98
C VAL A 15 -29.96 -21.86 -2.68
N VAL A 16 -28.79 -22.36 -2.27
CA VAL A 16 -28.61 -23.00 -0.96
C VAL A 16 -28.18 -21.94 0.05
N LEU A 17 -29.12 -21.50 0.88
CA LEU A 17 -28.88 -20.53 1.94
C LEU A 17 -28.29 -21.25 3.17
N SER A 18 -26.96 -21.33 3.26
CA SER A 18 -26.27 -21.89 4.43
C SER A 18 -26.16 -20.84 5.54
N THR A 19 -27.09 -20.84 6.49
CA THR A 19 -27.00 -20.02 7.72
C THR A 19 -26.01 -20.63 8.70
N SER A 20 -24.77 -20.14 8.72
CA SER A 20 -23.80 -20.45 9.78
C SER A 20 -24.12 -19.63 11.04
N ALA A 21 -24.47 -20.33 12.12
CA ALA A 21 -24.81 -19.70 13.41
C ALA A 21 -23.54 -19.18 14.13
N ALA A 22 -23.61 -17.98 14.70
CA ALA A 22 -22.54 -17.42 15.50
C ALA A 22 -22.43 -18.13 16.86
N THR A 23 -21.34 -18.89 17.07
CA THR A 23 -20.99 -19.43 18.38
C THR A 23 -20.18 -18.41 19.17
N VAL A 24 -20.82 -17.73 20.12
CA VAL A 24 -20.15 -16.87 21.10
C VAL A 24 -19.52 -17.74 22.18
N THR A 25 -18.18 -17.77 22.28
CA THR A 25 -17.48 -18.45 23.38
C THR A 25 -16.35 -17.63 23.97
N ASN A 26 -16.51 -17.34 25.27
CA ASN A 26 -15.50 -17.02 26.27
C ASN A 26 -14.56 -15.82 26.04
N LEU A 27 -14.86 -14.74 26.77
CA LEU A 27 -13.85 -13.77 27.17
C LEU A 27 -12.78 -14.48 28.01
N ALA A 28 -11.58 -14.64 27.44
CA ALA A 28 -10.39 -14.89 28.23
C ALA A 28 -10.03 -13.60 28.97
N ASN A 29 -9.75 -13.69 30.28
CA ASN A 29 -9.30 -12.55 31.09
C ASN A 29 -7.95 -12.02 30.58
N ILE A 30 -7.98 -10.96 29.79
CA ILE A 30 -6.79 -10.16 29.50
C ILE A 30 -6.63 -9.19 30.68
N LEU A 31 -5.73 -9.52 31.59
CA LEU A 31 -5.22 -8.57 32.59
C LEU A 31 -4.74 -7.32 31.84
N PRO A 32 -5.02 -6.09 32.32
CA PRO A 32 -4.42 -4.89 31.72
C PRO A 32 -2.93 -4.91 31.99
N ALA A 33 -2.17 -5.52 31.07
CA ALA A 33 -0.74 -5.33 30.95
C ALA A 33 -0.54 -3.86 30.58
N GLN A 34 -0.34 -3.03 31.61
CA GLN A 34 -0.05 -1.62 31.47
C GLN A 34 1.30 -1.50 30.77
N ALA A 35 1.28 -1.33 29.44
CA ALA A 35 2.43 -0.92 28.68
C ALA A 35 2.82 0.50 29.12
N GLN A 36 3.65 0.58 30.16
CA GLN A 36 4.25 1.81 30.66
C GLN A 36 5.24 2.34 29.62
N LEU A 37 4.72 2.95 28.55
CA LEU A 37 5.50 3.46 27.43
C LEU A 37 6.18 4.80 27.73
N PHE A 38 6.65 5.00 28.97
CA PHE A 38 7.46 6.14 29.36
C PHE A 38 8.49 5.69 30.41
N PRO A 39 9.81 5.91 30.20
CA PRO A 39 10.75 5.85 31.30
C PRO A 39 10.37 6.93 32.32
N GLU A 40 10.36 6.58 33.61
CA GLU A 40 10.21 7.55 34.69
C GLU A 40 11.37 8.56 34.65
N GLN A 41 11.16 9.69 33.98
CA GLN A 41 12.00 10.87 34.15
C GLN A 41 11.74 11.42 35.55
N ARG A 42 12.47 10.88 36.53
CA ARG A 42 12.57 11.46 37.87
C ARG A 42 12.84 12.96 37.70
N PRO A 43 12.03 13.85 38.28
CA PRO A 43 12.33 15.27 38.25
C PRO A 43 13.45 15.54 39.25
N THR A 44 14.70 15.31 38.85
CA THR A 44 15.89 15.85 39.51
C THR A 44 15.91 17.37 39.34
N ARG A 45 15.04 18.04 40.09
CA ARG A 45 15.13 19.47 40.39
C ARG A 45 16.23 19.71 41.42
N ASP A 46 17.45 19.25 41.12
CA ASP A 46 18.66 19.77 41.72
C ASP A 46 18.96 21.12 41.07
N ARG A 47 18.10 22.10 41.42
CA ARG A 47 18.26 23.50 41.04
C ARG A 47 19.28 24.10 41.99
N GLU A 48 20.55 23.79 41.75
CA GLU A 48 21.66 24.31 42.53
C GLU A 48 21.67 25.85 42.43
N TYR A 49 21.25 26.50 43.53
CA TYR A 49 21.03 27.95 43.54
C TYR A 49 22.35 28.67 43.80
N TYR A 50 23.03 29.05 42.72
CA TYR A 50 24.17 29.95 42.79
C TYR A 50 23.66 31.39 42.95
N PRO A 51 23.90 32.08 44.09
CA PRO A 51 23.58 33.50 44.19
C PRO A 51 24.46 34.30 43.21
N PRO A 52 23.93 35.33 42.53
CA PRO A 52 24.75 36.18 41.67
C PRO A 52 25.85 36.86 42.49
N ARG A 53 27.12 36.63 42.12
CA ARG A 53 28.23 37.47 42.63
C ARG A 53 27.97 38.92 42.18
N PRO A 54 28.06 39.92 43.07
CA PRO A 54 27.97 41.32 42.65
C PRO A 54 29.21 41.69 41.84
N THR A 55 29.10 41.63 40.52
CA THR A 55 30.15 42.09 39.62
C THR A 55 30.11 43.61 39.52
N ASN A 56 30.89 44.28 40.38
CA ASN A 56 31.31 45.65 40.13
C ASN A 56 32.33 45.63 38.98
N ARG A 57 31.84 45.64 37.74
CA ARG A 57 32.65 45.48 36.51
C ARG A 57 32.09 46.38 35.41
N ASN A 58 32.97 47.00 34.64
CA ASN A 58 32.61 48.06 33.69
C ASN A 58 31.61 47.59 32.62
N PRO A 59 30.67 48.46 32.16
CA PRO A 59 29.72 48.13 31.09
C PRO A 59 30.34 47.78 29.73
N GLN A 60 31.66 47.90 29.57
CA GLN A 60 32.40 47.72 28.32
C GLN A 60 32.84 46.27 28.07
N ASP A 61 32.88 45.41 29.11
CA ASP A 61 33.33 44.01 29.00
C ASP A 61 32.20 43.04 28.57
N ARG A 62 31.28 43.48 27.70
CA ARG A 62 30.20 42.63 27.17
C ARG A 62 30.70 41.74 26.04
N GLU A 63 31.33 40.63 26.42
CA GLU A 63 31.71 39.55 25.52
C GLU A 63 30.46 38.97 24.82
N TYR A 64 30.39 39.12 23.50
CA TYR A 64 29.22 38.78 22.69
C TYR A 64 29.14 37.27 22.47
N TYR A 65 28.43 36.57 23.35
CA TYR A 65 28.00 35.19 23.08
C TYR A 65 26.85 35.22 22.04
N PRO A 66 27.04 34.68 20.82
CA PRO A 66 25.94 34.55 19.89
C PRO A 66 24.90 33.56 20.45
N PRO A 67 23.60 33.80 20.26
CA PRO A 67 22.57 32.85 20.68
C PRO A 67 22.78 31.51 19.96
N ARG A 68 22.85 30.41 20.72
CA ARG A 68 22.83 29.07 20.13
C ARG A 68 21.54 28.92 19.33
N PRO A 69 21.58 28.53 18.04
CA PRO A 69 20.37 28.29 17.28
C PRO A 69 19.63 27.09 17.90
N THR A 70 18.46 27.35 18.50
CA THR A 70 17.54 26.30 18.97
C THR A 70 16.89 25.64 17.76
N ASN A 71 17.62 24.73 17.15
CA ASN A 71 17.23 24.07 15.92
C ASN A 71 16.21 22.94 16.17
N ARG A 72 15.30 22.74 15.21
CA ARG A 72 14.28 21.68 15.13
C ARG A 72 13.17 21.74 16.18
N ASN A 73 12.31 22.75 16.05
CA ASN A 73 10.90 22.39 15.87
C ASN A 73 10.71 22.20 14.36
N PRO A 74 10.48 20.97 13.83
CA PRO A 74 10.16 20.83 12.42
C PRO A 74 8.88 21.64 12.16
N ALA A 75 8.94 22.57 11.22
CA ALA A 75 7.74 23.30 10.82
C ALA A 75 6.80 22.27 10.20
N ILE A 76 5.75 21.89 10.95
CA ILE A 76 4.69 21.03 10.43
C ILE A 76 3.97 21.85 9.37
N VAL A 77 4.37 21.64 8.12
CA VAL A 77 3.69 22.22 6.96
C VAL A 77 2.26 21.65 6.98
N PRO A 78 1.22 22.50 7.03
CA PRO A 78 -0.16 22.03 6.99
C PRO A 78 -0.40 21.21 5.72
N ASN A 79 -1.24 20.18 5.83
CA ASN A 79 -1.63 19.30 4.72
C ASN A 79 -0.50 18.47 4.08
N THR A 80 0.65 18.33 4.75
CA THR A 80 1.77 17.51 4.26
C THR A 80 1.86 16.16 4.97
N VAL A 81 1.92 15.08 4.19
CA VAL A 81 2.34 13.74 4.63
C VAL A 81 3.87 13.65 4.48
N PRO A 82 4.63 13.26 5.52
CA PRO A 82 6.09 13.27 5.47
C PRO A 82 6.66 12.12 4.63
N ARG A 83 7.86 12.35 4.05
CA ARG A 83 8.70 11.29 3.48
C ARG A 83 8.90 10.14 4.48
N GLY A 84 8.87 8.90 4.00
CA GLY A 84 9.00 7.69 4.82
C GLY A 84 7.73 7.31 5.58
N PHE A 85 6.61 8.00 5.34
CA PHE A 85 5.30 7.55 5.79
C PHE A 85 4.85 6.35 4.94
N VAL A 86 4.29 5.33 5.60
CA VAL A 86 3.73 4.13 4.95
C VAL A 86 2.23 4.33 4.76
N ILE A 87 1.78 4.28 3.51
CA ILE A 87 0.37 4.29 3.14
C ILE A 87 -0.07 2.82 3.04
N PRO A 88 -1.00 2.37 3.91
CA PRO A 88 -1.53 1.03 3.82
C PRO A 88 -2.47 0.92 2.61
N VAL A 89 -2.35 -0.17 1.87
CA VAL A 89 -3.11 -0.39 0.62
C VAL A 89 -3.91 -1.69 0.65
N GLU A 90 -4.92 -1.77 -0.21
CA GLU A 90 -5.71 -2.97 -0.46
C GLU A 90 -5.96 -3.18 -1.96
N TYR A 91 -6.19 -4.44 -2.34
CA TYR A 91 -6.52 -4.88 -3.70
C TYR A 91 -7.63 -5.93 -3.68
N GLU A 92 -8.40 -6.02 -4.76
CA GLU A 92 -9.58 -6.90 -4.83
C GLU A 92 -9.24 -8.40 -4.89
N GLU A 93 -8.13 -8.77 -5.54
CA GLU A 93 -7.67 -10.16 -5.62
C GLU A 93 -6.76 -10.52 -4.43
N GLU A 94 -6.85 -11.77 -3.98
CA GLU A 94 -6.03 -12.32 -2.88
C GLU A 94 -4.55 -12.39 -3.24
N LYS A 95 -4.21 -12.46 -4.54
CA LYS A 95 -2.85 -12.65 -5.06
C LYS A 95 -2.65 -12.01 -6.43
N ILE A 96 -1.42 -11.62 -6.75
CA ILE A 96 -0.96 -11.33 -8.11
C ILE A 96 0.19 -12.29 -8.48
N LEU A 97 0.06 -12.96 -9.62
CA LEU A 97 1.03 -13.90 -10.19
C LEU A 97 1.57 -13.38 -11.52
N LEU A 98 2.87 -13.10 -11.59
CA LEU A 98 3.54 -12.47 -12.74
C LEU A 98 4.90 -13.11 -13.01
N THR A 99 5.42 -12.99 -14.23
CA THR A 99 6.78 -13.49 -14.54
C THR A 99 7.85 -12.51 -14.03
N PRO A 100 9.07 -12.97 -13.65
CA PRO A 100 10.07 -12.09 -13.02
C PRO A 100 10.51 -10.86 -13.83
N GLU A 101 10.29 -10.87 -15.14
CA GLU A 101 10.63 -9.76 -16.07
C GLU A 101 9.39 -8.93 -16.47
N GLU A 102 8.23 -9.16 -15.84
CA GLU A 102 6.96 -8.54 -16.22
C GLU A 102 6.76 -7.15 -15.57
N THR A 103 6.33 -6.18 -16.38
CA THR A 103 5.77 -4.91 -15.90
C THR A 103 4.26 -4.90 -16.13
N VAL A 104 3.48 -4.65 -15.08
CA VAL A 104 2.01 -4.70 -15.11
C VAL A 104 1.42 -3.43 -14.49
N PRO A 105 0.57 -2.67 -15.19
CA PRO A 105 -0.17 -1.57 -14.57
C PRO A 105 -1.18 -2.11 -13.56
N VAL A 106 -1.22 -1.52 -12.38
CA VAL A 106 -2.11 -1.92 -11.26
C VAL A 106 -2.59 -0.66 -10.55
N THR A 107 -3.86 -0.64 -10.17
CA THR A 107 -4.44 0.38 -9.30
C THR A 107 -4.69 -0.24 -7.93
N LEU A 108 -4.15 0.40 -6.88
CA LEU A 108 -4.34 -0.02 -5.49
C LEU A 108 -5.27 0.96 -4.77
N LEU A 109 -6.03 0.49 -3.78
CA LEU A 109 -6.87 1.34 -2.94
C LEU A 109 -6.17 1.68 -1.62
N VAL A 110 -6.40 2.89 -1.11
CA VAL A 110 -5.91 3.31 0.22
C VAL A 110 -6.77 2.66 1.31
N ALA A 111 -6.20 1.70 2.05
CA ALA A 111 -6.90 0.89 3.04
C ALA A 111 -7.21 1.62 4.36
N ALA A 112 -6.70 2.83 4.57
CA ALA A 112 -7.04 3.63 5.75
C ALA A 112 -6.96 5.15 5.53
N ASN A 113 -7.84 5.90 6.21
CA ASN A 113 -7.80 7.37 6.22
C ASN A 113 -6.47 7.88 6.82
N ILE A 114 -5.62 8.49 6.00
CA ILE A 114 -4.40 9.18 6.44
C ILE A 114 -4.79 10.55 6.99
N ARG A 115 -4.37 10.86 8.23
CA ARG A 115 -4.76 12.08 8.94
C ARG A 115 -3.58 12.85 9.49
N ASP A 116 -3.70 14.16 9.52
CA ASP A 116 -2.73 15.04 10.18
C ASP A 116 -2.85 15.00 11.72
N SER A 117 -1.91 15.64 12.40
CA SER A 117 -1.90 15.80 13.87
C SER A 117 -3.13 16.53 14.45
N ARG A 118 -3.95 17.17 13.61
CA ARG A 118 -5.18 17.89 13.97
C ARG A 118 -6.45 17.07 13.68
N ARG A 119 -6.30 15.86 13.13
CA ARG A 119 -7.35 14.93 12.67
C ARG A 119 -8.05 15.36 11.37
N ASN A 120 -7.45 16.24 10.57
CA ASN A 120 -7.88 16.46 9.19
C ASN A 120 -7.51 15.22 8.36
N THR A 121 -8.45 14.68 7.59
CA THR A 121 -8.12 13.64 6.60
C THR A 121 -7.37 14.28 5.44
N LEU A 122 -6.15 13.79 5.18
CA LEU A 122 -5.31 14.21 4.06
C LEU A 122 -5.47 13.27 2.87
N ILE A 123 -5.54 11.96 3.11
CA ILE A 123 -5.84 10.95 2.09
C ILE A 123 -6.99 10.10 2.61
N PRO A 124 -8.18 10.14 2.00
CA PRO A 124 -9.32 9.31 2.39
C PRO A 124 -9.05 7.81 2.21
N TYR A 125 -9.80 7.01 2.96
CA TYR A 125 -10.00 5.59 2.61
C TYR A 125 -10.64 5.49 1.21
N GLY A 126 -10.21 4.51 0.41
CA GLY A 126 -10.71 4.33 -0.96
C GLY A 126 -10.23 5.37 -1.96
N SER A 127 -9.24 6.21 -1.60
CA SER A 127 -8.42 6.89 -2.61
C SER A 127 -7.68 5.86 -3.47
N GLU A 128 -7.47 6.15 -4.74
CA GLU A 128 -6.80 5.23 -5.65
C GLU A 128 -5.35 5.64 -5.87
N ILE A 129 -4.47 4.65 -5.98
CA ILE A 129 -3.05 4.82 -6.29
C ILE A 129 -2.79 4.08 -7.60
N VAL A 130 -2.70 4.86 -8.68
CA VAL A 130 -2.36 4.38 -10.01
C VAL A 130 -0.85 4.20 -10.08
N GLY A 131 -0.43 3.00 -10.46
CA GLY A 131 0.97 2.64 -10.56
C GLY A 131 1.23 1.43 -11.46
N GLN A 132 2.41 0.86 -11.30
CA GLN A 132 2.79 -0.37 -11.97
C GLN A 132 3.64 -1.24 -11.05
N ILE A 133 3.47 -2.55 -11.18
CA ILE A 133 4.44 -3.53 -10.66
C ILE A 133 5.53 -3.67 -11.70
N GLU A 134 6.79 -3.60 -11.29
CA GLU A 134 7.96 -3.75 -12.16
C GLU A 134 9.05 -4.62 -11.52
N PRO A 135 9.95 -5.23 -12.33
CA PRO A 135 11.09 -5.99 -11.82
C PRO A 135 12.03 -5.10 -10.99
N SER A 136 12.58 -5.64 -9.91
CA SER A 136 13.63 -4.96 -9.15
C SER A 136 14.89 -4.78 -10.00
N GLN A 137 15.68 -3.73 -9.72
CA GLN A 137 16.89 -3.40 -10.50
C GLN A 137 17.96 -4.52 -10.49
N ASP A 138 17.91 -5.42 -9.51
CA ASP A 138 18.79 -6.59 -9.38
C ASP A 138 18.16 -7.89 -9.91
N GLY A 139 16.91 -7.85 -10.39
CA GLY A 139 16.14 -9.01 -10.86
C GLY A 139 15.79 -10.03 -9.78
N SER A 140 15.90 -9.68 -8.50
CA SER A 140 15.61 -10.60 -7.38
C SER A 140 14.12 -10.77 -7.08
N GLY A 141 13.26 -9.88 -7.58
CA GLY A 141 11.83 -9.89 -7.37
C GLY A 141 11.13 -8.74 -8.11
N SER A 142 10.00 -8.30 -7.58
CA SER A 142 9.22 -7.20 -8.16
C SER A 142 8.73 -6.25 -7.07
N LEU A 143 8.54 -4.97 -7.41
CA LEU A 143 7.97 -3.96 -6.52
C LEU A 143 6.86 -3.20 -7.22
N PHE A 144 5.95 -2.61 -6.45
CA PHE A 144 5.02 -1.61 -6.95
C PHE A 144 5.66 -0.22 -6.87
N VAL A 145 5.55 0.54 -7.96
CA VAL A 145 5.88 1.96 -8.03
C VAL A 145 4.58 2.73 -8.25
N ALA A 146 4.31 3.71 -7.40
CA ALA A 146 3.18 4.62 -7.55
C ALA A 146 3.53 5.78 -8.49
N GLN A 147 2.54 6.30 -9.24
CA GLN A 147 2.71 7.51 -10.05
C GLN A 147 1.69 8.59 -9.69
N GLU A 148 0.43 8.21 -9.48
CA GLU A 148 -0.67 9.16 -9.28
C GLU A 148 -1.59 8.71 -8.14
N LEU A 149 -1.94 9.65 -7.26
CA LEU A 149 -2.93 9.50 -6.21
C LEU A 149 -4.20 10.23 -6.63
N VAL A 150 -5.33 9.53 -6.57
CA VAL A 150 -6.64 10.03 -6.95
C VAL A 150 -7.55 10.05 -5.73
N PHE A 151 -8.26 11.15 -5.55
CA PHE A 151 -9.20 11.37 -4.46
C PHE A 151 -10.63 10.95 -4.84
N PRO A 152 -11.50 10.65 -3.86
CA PRO A 152 -12.89 10.26 -4.13
C PRO A 152 -13.75 11.32 -4.85
N ASP A 153 -13.26 12.55 -5.01
CA ASP A 153 -13.89 13.61 -5.80
C ASP A 153 -13.39 13.66 -7.27
N GLY A 154 -12.52 12.73 -7.66
CA GLY A 154 -11.90 12.65 -8.98
C GLY A 154 -10.70 13.59 -9.18
N THR A 155 -10.28 14.35 -8.16
CA THR A 155 -9.04 15.12 -8.25
C THR A 155 -7.83 14.20 -8.16
N ALA A 156 -6.81 14.46 -8.98
CA ALA A 156 -5.61 13.64 -9.08
C ALA A 156 -4.33 14.47 -8.86
N GLN A 157 -3.30 13.85 -8.31
CA GLN A 157 -1.97 14.45 -8.19
C GLN A 157 -0.86 13.40 -8.22
N SER A 158 0.31 13.77 -8.73
CA SER A 158 1.48 12.91 -8.68
C SER A 158 1.88 12.56 -7.24
N ILE A 159 2.28 11.31 -7.03
CA ILE A 159 2.81 10.76 -5.79
C ILE A 159 4.10 10.00 -6.12
N ASP A 160 5.10 10.08 -5.24
CA ASP A 160 6.31 9.26 -5.32
C ASP A 160 6.34 8.33 -4.12
N ALA A 161 6.04 7.06 -4.36
CA ALA A 161 5.97 5.99 -3.36
C ALA A 161 6.32 4.64 -4.00
N VAL A 162 6.92 3.76 -3.22
CA VAL A 162 7.23 2.38 -3.64
C VAL A 162 6.91 1.39 -2.53
N SER A 163 6.57 0.16 -2.89
CA SER A 163 6.53 -0.97 -1.96
C SER A 163 7.94 -1.48 -1.63
N ASP A 164 8.04 -2.42 -0.69
CA ASP A 164 9.20 -3.30 -0.60
C ASP A 164 9.28 -4.25 -1.82
N VAL A 165 10.45 -4.86 -2.03
CA VAL A 165 10.66 -5.84 -3.12
C VAL A 165 10.13 -7.21 -2.70
N VAL A 166 9.16 -7.72 -3.45
CA VAL A 166 8.57 -9.05 -3.25
C VAL A 166 9.38 -10.10 -4.01
N THR A 167 9.98 -11.02 -3.25
CA THR A 167 10.87 -12.09 -3.77
C THR A 167 10.25 -13.49 -3.64
N ARG A 168 9.04 -13.58 -3.09
CA ARG A 168 8.29 -14.84 -2.94
C ARG A 168 7.87 -15.36 -4.30
N THR A 169 8.14 -16.65 -4.56
CA THR A 169 7.75 -17.32 -5.81
C THR A 169 6.77 -18.47 -5.58
N GLU A 170 6.03 -18.84 -6.63
CA GLU A 170 5.15 -19.99 -6.67
C GLU A 170 5.31 -20.76 -8.00
N THR A 171 5.35 -22.10 -7.92
CA THR A 171 5.53 -22.97 -9.09
C THR A 171 4.19 -23.46 -9.64
N VAL A 172 3.78 -22.94 -10.80
CA VAL A 172 2.57 -23.40 -11.51
C VAL A 172 2.93 -24.56 -12.44
N LYS A 173 2.23 -25.68 -12.35
CA LYS A 173 2.52 -26.91 -13.12
C LYS A 173 1.43 -27.24 -14.14
N ARG A 174 1.85 -27.71 -15.32
CA ARG A 174 0.95 -28.17 -16.39
C ARG A 174 0.14 -29.39 -15.90
N GLY A 175 -1.18 -29.30 -15.94
CA GLY A 175 -2.07 -30.42 -15.62
C GLY A 175 -2.21 -30.76 -14.13
N ALA A 176 -1.69 -29.93 -13.22
CA ALA A 176 -2.15 -29.92 -11.84
C ALA A 176 -3.61 -29.43 -11.75
N ASN A 177 -4.22 -29.44 -10.56
CA ASN A 177 -5.41 -28.65 -10.30
C ASN A 177 -5.04 -27.16 -10.27
N THR A 178 -4.76 -26.57 -11.44
CA THR A 178 -4.33 -25.17 -11.54
C THR A 178 -5.41 -24.22 -10.99
N GLY A 179 -6.68 -24.65 -10.99
CA GLY A 179 -7.79 -23.92 -10.37
C GLY A 179 -7.75 -23.80 -8.84
N ASP A 180 -6.94 -24.60 -8.13
CA ASP A 180 -6.71 -24.44 -6.69
C ASP A 180 -5.58 -23.43 -6.40
N ILE A 181 -4.58 -23.36 -7.29
CA ILE A 181 -3.40 -22.45 -7.19
C ILE A 181 -3.73 -21.03 -7.66
N LEU A 182 -4.55 -20.91 -8.70
CA LEU A 182 -4.92 -19.63 -9.35
C LEU A 182 -6.24 -19.04 -8.81
N LYS A 183 -6.77 -19.58 -7.71
CA LYS A 183 -8.02 -19.10 -7.13
C LYS A 183 -7.76 -17.77 -6.42
N GLY A 184 -8.51 -16.73 -6.77
CA GLY A 184 -8.31 -15.37 -6.22
C GLY A 184 -6.98 -14.74 -6.65
N ALA A 185 -6.42 -15.16 -7.79
CA ALA A 185 -5.16 -14.64 -8.30
C ALA A 185 -5.37 -13.89 -9.62
N ALA A 186 -4.98 -12.61 -9.66
CA ALA A 186 -4.70 -11.92 -10.91
C ALA A 186 -3.46 -12.56 -11.56
N ILE A 187 -3.50 -12.82 -12.87
CA ILE A 187 -2.39 -13.42 -13.62
C ILE A 187 -1.94 -12.44 -14.70
N GLY A 188 -0.62 -12.30 -14.84
CA GLY A 188 0.05 -11.33 -15.72
C GLY A 188 -0.50 -11.21 -17.16
N ALA A 189 -0.47 -9.97 -17.66
CA ALA A 189 -0.72 -9.43 -19.00
C ALA A 189 -1.53 -8.12 -18.96
N ALA A 190 -2.38 -7.97 -17.94
CA ALA A 190 -3.01 -6.71 -17.50
C ALA A 190 -3.90 -7.02 -16.27
N ALA A 191 -3.40 -6.77 -15.06
CA ALA A 191 -4.20 -6.81 -13.84
C ALA A 191 -5.05 -5.53 -13.70
N ALA A 192 -5.90 -5.31 -14.71
CA ALA A 192 -6.63 -4.07 -14.94
C ALA A 192 -7.89 -3.95 -14.06
N ALA A 193 -7.67 -3.78 -12.76
CA ALA A 193 -8.67 -3.27 -11.83
C ALA A 193 -8.89 -1.78 -12.08
N VAL A 194 -9.55 -1.44 -13.19
CA VAL A 194 -10.00 -0.05 -13.45
C VAL A 194 -11.34 0.13 -12.74
N LEU A 195 -11.29 0.74 -11.55
CA LEU A 195 -12.47 1.06 -10.74
C LEU A 195 -13.22 2.25 -11.35
N SER A 196 -13.89 1.95 -12.47
CA SER A 196 -14.56 2.88 -13.38
C SER A 196 -15.76 3.67 -12.79
N GLU A 197 -16.00 3.60 -11.49
CA GLU A 197 -17.16 4.21 -10.84
C GLU A 197 -16.98 5.72 -10.57
N ILE A 198 -15.74 6.23 -10.56
CA ILE A 198 -15.42 7.65 -10.29
C ILE A 198 -14.76 8.36 -11.49
N PHE A 199 -14.01 7.64 -12.33
CA PHE A 199 -13.15 8.20 -13.40
C PHE A 199 -13.90 8.58 -14.68
N GLY A 200 -14.83 9.53 -14.55
CA GLY A 200 -15.47 10.15 -15.71
C GLY A 200 -14.43 10.76 -16.66
N ASP A 201 -14.17 10.07 -17.77
CA ASP A 201 -13.31 10.49 -18.90
C ASP A 201 -11.80 10.66 -18.60
N ILE A 202 -11.31 10.14 -17.46
CA ILE A 202 -9.85 10.01 -17.25
C ILE A 202 -9.43 8.72 -17.95
N GLY A 203 -8.67 8.91 -19.04
CA GLY A 203 -8.42 7.92 -20.09
C GLY A 203 -8.28 6.48 -19.61
N ALA A 204 -9.13 5.60 -20.16
CA ALA A 204 -8.89 4.18 -20.13
C ALA A 204 -7.44 3.94 -20.58
N ILE A 205 -6.60 3.45 -19.66
CA ILE A 205 -5.24 3.04 -19.99
C ILE A 205 -5.38 2.00 -21.09
N GLU A 206 -4.99 2.38 -22.31
CA GLU A 206 -5.13 1.52 -23.48
C GLU A 206 -4.34 0.26 -23.17
N VAL A 207 -5.06 -0.87 -23.08
CA VAL A 207 -4.49 -2.14 -22.64
C VAL A 207 -3.45 -2.55 -23.67
N LEU A 208 -2.19 -2.23 -23.40
CA LEU A 208 -1.02 -2.60 -24.20
C LEU A 208 -0.77 -4.11 -24.04
N GLY A 209 -1.71 -4.90 -24.56
CA GLY A 209 -1.72 -6.34 -24.44
C GLY A 209 -0.56 -6.93 -25.23
N GLY A 210 0.32 -7.67 -24.55
CA GLY A 210 1.39 -8.38 -25.25
C GLY A 210 2.59 -8.85 -24.44
N ALA A 211 2.42 -9.38 -23.22
CA ALA A 211 3.51 -10.08 -22.52
C ALA A 211 3.04 -11.27 -21.65
N GLY A 212 2.52 -11.00 -20.44
CA GLY A 212 2.35 -11.99 -19.35
C GLY A 212 1.75 -13.35 -19.72
N ALA A 213 0.43 -13.43 -19.93
CA ALA A 213 -0.28 -14.66 -20.24
C ALA A 213 0.28 -15.41 -21.45
N GLY A 214 0.81 -14.69 -22.45
CA GLY A 214 1.49 -15.28 -23.61
C GLY A 214 2.83 -15.93 -23.23
N ALA A 215 3.62 -15.26 -22.38
CA ALA A 215 4.87 -15.79 -21.85
C ALA A 215 4.62 -17.02 -20.96
N ILE A 216 3.67 -16.95 -20.01
CA ILE A 216 3.32 -18.06 -19.12
C ILE A 216 2.85 -19.29 -19.92
N ALA A 217 1.98 -19.10 -20.91
CA ALA A 217 1.55 -20.18 -21.80
C ALA A 217 2.70 -20.74 -22.65
N GLY A 218 3.58 -19.89 -23.18
CA GLY A 218 4.77 -20.30 -23.94
C GLY A 218 5.75 -21.13 -23.11
N LEU A 219 6.07 -20.67 -21.90
CA LEU A 219 6.92 -21.38 -20.93
C LEU A 219 6.30 -22.73 -20.54
N LEU A 220 5.00 -22.76 -20.23
CA LEU A 220 4.29 -24.00 -19.91
C LEU A 220 4.06 -24.93 -21.11
N LEU A 221 4.22 -24.47 -22.36
CA LEU A 221 4.23 -25.31 -23.56
C LEU A 221 5.62 -25.89 -23.85
N GLY A 222 6.69 -25.13 -23.58
CA GLY A 222 8.09 -25.57 -23.69
C GLY A 222 8.58 -26.45 -22.52
N GLY A 223 7.97 -26.30 -21.33
CA GLY A 223 8.28 -27.06 -20.12
C GLY A 223 7.04 -27.72 -19.50
N ASN A 224 7.18 -28.23 -18.27
CA ASN A 224 6.08 -28.80 -17.48
C ASN A 224 5.66 -27.92 -16.30
N GLU A 225 6.45 -26.92 -15.95
CA GLU A 225 6.22 -26.00 -14.84
C GLU A 225 6.87 -24.64 -15.13
N VAL A 226 6.37 -23.60 -14.45
CA VAL A 226 6.88 -22.23 -14.50
C VAL A 226 6.91 -21.67 -13.08
N GLU A 227 7.94 -20.91 -12.76
CA GLU A 227 8.06 -20.17 -11.51
C GLU A 227 7.61 -18.73 -11.74
N LEU A 228 6.68 -18.25 -10.90
CA LEU A 228 6.10 -16.91 -10.97
C LEU A 228 6.38 -16.17 -9.66
N VAL A 229 6.54 -14.86 -9.71
CA VAL A 229 6.52 -14.01 -8.50
C VAL A 229 5.09 -14.01 -7.97
N SER A 230 4.94 -14.26 -6.66
CA SER A 230 3.66 -14.37 -5.96
C SER A 230 3.54 -13.29 -4.90
N ILE A 231 2.82 -12.23 -5.28
CA ILE A 231 2.52 -11.06 -4.45
C ILE A 231 1.18 -11.26 -3.75
N ASP A 232 1.12 -10.98 -2.46
CA ASP A 232 -0.09 -10.83 -1.66
C ASP A 232 -0.30 -9.31 -1.46
N PRO A 233 -1.15 -8.64 -2.27
CA PRO A 233 -1.18 -7.17 -2.31
C PRO A 233 -1.50 -6.52 -0.96
N ASN A 234 -2.34 -7.18 -0.17
CA ASN A 234 -2.84 -6.70 1.11
C ASN A 234 -1.82 -6.88 2.26
N ASN A 235 -0.67 -7.48 1.99
CA ASN A 235 0.42 -7.71 2.96
C ASN A 235 1.81 -7.29 2.45
N ASP A 236 2.01 -7.24 1.13
CA ASP A 236 3.31 -7.00 0.50
C ASP A 236 3.46 -5.59 -0.11
N LEU A 237 2.36 -4.91 -0.47
CA LEU A 237 2.40 -3.70 -1.30
C LEU A 237 2.19 -2.38 -0.54
N ASP A 238 2.26 -2.38 0.79
CA ASP A 238 2.25 -1.15 1.61
C ASP A 238 3.31 -0.14 1.12
N LEU A 239 2.89 1.10 0.87
CA LEU A 239 3.68 2.05 0.07
C LEU A 239 4.42 3.06 0.93
N THR A 240 5.75 3.07 0.83
CA THR A 240 6.60 4.07 1.50
C THR A 240 6.77 5.29 0.61
N LEU A 241 6.30 6.46 1.08
CA LEU A 241 6.52 7.75 0.43
C LEU A 241 8.02 8.06 0.29
N GLN A 242 8.48 8.26 -0.94
CA GLN A 242 9.88 8.63 -1.23
C GLN A 242 10.14 10.13 -1.08
N ASP A 243 9.11 10.96 -1.13
CA ASP A 243 9.15 12.39 -0.84
C ASP A 243 7.95 12.85 -0.02
N SER A 244 7.99 14.08 0.51
CA SER A 244 6.87 14.63 1.28
C SER A 244 5.73 15.09 0.37
N LEU A 245 4.57 14.43 0.48
CA LEU A 245 3.37 14.75 -0.31
C LEU A 245 2.58 15.88 0.36
N THR A 246 2.42 17.02 -0.31
CA THR A 246 1.51 18.09 0.14
C THR A 246 0.20 18.00 -0.62
N VAL A 247 -0.87 17.69 0.11
CA VAL A 247 -2.24 17.56 -0.44
C VAL A 247 -2.80 18.95 -0.73
N ARG A 248 -3.51 19.07 -1.86
CA ARG A 248 -3.95 20.32 -2.48
C ARG A 248 -5.46 20.42 -2.50
#